data_AF-A0A975G9P0-F1
#
_entry.id   AF-A0A975G9P0-F1
#
_cell.length_a   1.000
_cell.length_b   1.000
_cell.length_c   1.000
_cell.angle_alpha   90.00
_cell.angle_beta   90.00
_cell.angle_gamma   90.00
#
_symmetry.space_group_name_H-M   'P 1'
#
loop_
_entity.id
_entity.type
_entity.pdbx_description
1 polymer ?
#
loop_
_entity_poly.entity_id
_entity_poly.type
_entity_poly.pdbx_seq_one_letter_code
_entity_poly.pdbx_strand_id
1 'polypeptide(L)'
;MQTRREWLKLTGAGLFTTLAGCASSQAADAPAAGGLGAVATRNGAKGWALWDGHSKVASWHTDERSGSLSITKTLAGLAVTKAVSQGKMSLDEPAYHTLTEWKGDAAKQQITPRMLLQQVSGLENGGNALYRPVVQDKGKAALSLKVVNQPGTFFRYGASHWEVLAEYLNRRLGGGNALEKHLSRNVLNSIGLESPEWRSDLKGRFYLSTGTKFTVEDLGRLGRTLAKLLRGENADGFDAGVFANVTRPSNANPMFGGGLWRNVQVRRGGAHGIEVEDSIEPAPAGGFWPGACLSTRNPADLVGLIGSSGQRVFIWPSRNRVFARLGGSRTWKDRPLLETLA
;
A
#
# COMPACT_ATOMS: atom_id res chain seq x y z
N MET A 1 26.10 0.19 -7.20
CA MET A 1 24.76 0.57 -6.70
C MET A 1 23.79 -0.58 -6.99
N GLN A 2 23.54 -1.46 -6.01
CA GLN A 2 22.55 -2.53 -6.17
C GLN A 2 21.13 -1.94 -6.06
N THR A 3 20.28 -2.28 -7.04
CA THR A 3 18.89 -1.81 -7.12
C THR A 3 17.97 -2.71 -6.29
N ARG A 4 16.75 -2.24 -5.98
CA ARG A 4 15.69 -3.01 -5.29
C ARG A 4 15.42 -4.39 -5.93
N ARG A 5 15.84 -4.56 -7.19
CA ARG A 5 15.65 -5.75 -8.04
C ARG A 5 16.27 -7.04 -7.44
N GLU A 6 17.31 -6.95 -6.62
CA GLU A 6 18.00 -8.15 -6.07
C GLU A 6 17.50 -8.58 -4.68
N TRP A 7 17.11 -7.65 -3.81
CA TRP A 7 16.78 -7.95 -2.41
C TRP A 7 15.53 -8.84 -2.22
N LEU A 8 14.56 -8.76 -3.13
CA LEU A 8 13.33 -9.58 -3.08
C LEU A 8 13.54 -11.05 -3.52
N LYS A 9 14.76 -11.46 -3.90
CA LYS A 9 15.08 -12.86 -4.24
C LYS A 9 15.19 -13.77 -3.00
N LEU A 10 15.44 -13.22 -1.80
CA LEU A 10 15.88 -14.00 -0.63
C LEU A 10 14.78 -14.40 0.38
N THR A 11 13.50 -14.18 0.07
CA THR A 11 12.38 -14.55 0.97
C THR A 11 11.59 -15.78 0.50
N GLY A 12 12.10 -16.56 -0.45
CA GLY A 12 11.38 -17.66 -1.09
C GLY A 12 12.17 -18.96 -1.12
N ALA A 13 12.37 -19.59 0.02
CA ALA A 13 12.69 -21.02 0.09
C ALA A 13 12.18 -21.58 1.42
N GLY A 14 11.03 -22.24 1.39
CA GLY A 14 10.50 -23.05 2.49
C GLY A 14 9.92 -24.32 1.90
N LEU A 15 10.40 -25.46 2.39
CA LEU A 15 10.09 -26.80 1.88
C LEU A 15 8.60 -27.14 2.01
N PHE A 16 8.05 -27.79 0.98
CA PHE A 16 6.72 -28.39 0.98
C PHE A 16 6.79 -29.83 1.49
N THR A 17 5.95 -30.16 2.48
CA THR A 17 5.51 -31.52 2.76
C THR A 17 4.00 -31.57 2.62
N THR A 18 3.52 -32.38 1.67
CA THR A 18 2.10 -32.61 1.41
C THR A 18 1.57 -33.71 2.34
N LEU A 19 0.50 -33.42 3.08
CA LEU A 19 -0.40 -34.45 3.60
C LEU A 19 -1.82 -34.09 3.15
N ALA A 20 -2.44 -35.05 2.46
CA ALA A 20 -3.82 -34.99 1.99
C ALA A 20 -4.80 -35.21 3.15
N GLY A 21 -5.87 -34.42 3.19
CA GLY A 21 -6.97 -34.56 4.14
C GLY A 21 -8.24 -33.88 3.63
N CYS A 22 -9.36 -34.58 3.73
CA CYS A 22 -10.60 -34.43 2.98
C CYS A 22 -11.36 -33.09 3.08
N ALA A 23 -12.10 -32.79 2.01
CA ALA A 23 -12.86 -31.58 1.76
C ALA A 23 -14.24 -31.52 2.45
N SER A 24 -14.76 -30.30 2.65
CA SER A 24 -16.21 -30.03 2.59
C SER A 24 -16.55 -28.55 2.28
N SER A 25 -17.62 -28.40 1.49
CA SER A 25 -18.35 -27.20 1.03
C SER A 25 -17.68 -26.27 -0.01
N GLN A 26 -17.88 -26.61 -1.29
CA GLN A 26 -17.67 -25.73 -2.44
C GLN A 26 -18.82 -24.70 -2.54
N ALA A 27 -18.49 -23.42 -2.39
CA ALA A 27 -19.19 -22.36 -3.10
C ALA A 27 -18.60 -22.28 -4.51
N ALA A 28 -19.45 -22.27 -5.53
CA ALA A 28 -19.08 -22.50 -6.93
C ALA A 28 -17.90 -21.64 -7.43
N ASP A 29 -16.83 -22.32 -7.86
CA ASP A 29 -15.80 -21.77 -8.75
C ASP A 29 -16.44 -21.46 -10.11
N ALA A 30 -16.97 -20.25 -10.28
CA ALA A 30 -17.38 -19.75 -11.59
C ALA A 30 -16.12 -19.51 -12.46
N PRO A 31 -16.13 -19.86 -13.75
CA PRO A 31 -14.92 -20.11 -14.50
C PRO A 31 -14.15 -18.82 -14.77
N ALA A 32 -12.82 -18.96 -14.85
CA ALA A 32 -11.90 -18.04 -15.50
C ALA A 32 -12.20 -17.80 -17.02
N ALA A 33 -13.37 -18.22 -17.51
CA ALA A 33 -13.81 -18.17 -18.89
C ALA A 33 -14.47 -16.82 -19.19
N GLY A 34 -13.63 -15.87 -19.59
CA GLY A 34 -14.02 -14.54 -20.04
C GLY A 34 -12.76 -13.68 -20.20
N GLY A 35 -12.85 -12.56 -20.93
CA GLY A 35 -11.70 -11.67 -21.15
C GLY A 35 -11.02 -11.23 -19.84
N LEU A 36 -11.82 -10.98 -18.80
CA LEU A 36 -11.33 -10.66 -17.46
C LEU A 36 -10.54 -11.80 -16.83
N GLY A 37 -11.11 -13.01 -16.76
CA GLY A 37 -10.44 -14.17 -16.15
C GLY A 37 -9.13 -14.53 -16.85
N ALA A 38 -9.15 -14.51 -18.19
CA ALA A 38 -7.97 -14.76 -19.01
C ALA A 38 -6.84 -13.73 -18.82
N VAL A 39 -7.16 -12.49 -18.43
CA VAL A 39 -6.15 -11.46 -18.08
C VAL A 39 -5.74 -11.57 -16.62
N ALA A 40 -6.70 -11.74 -15.70
CA ALA A 40 -6.45 -11.80 -14.27
C ALA A 40 -5.57 -12.98 -13.86
N THR A 41 -5.65 -14.12 -14.56
CA THR A 41 -4.85 -15.32 -14.26
C THR A 41 -3.44 -15.30 -14.86
N ARG A 42 -3.09 -14.32 -15.73
CA ARG A 42 -1.76 -14.28 -16.38
C ARG A 42 -0.63 -14.05 -15.39
N ASN A 43 0.61 -14.27 -15.85
CA ASN A 43 1.84 -13.89 -15.15
C ASN A 43 1.91 -14.44 -13.70
N GLY A 44 1.52 -15.71 -13.52
CA GLY A 44 1.62 -16.43 -12.24
C GLY A 44 0.69 -15.89 -11.16
N ALA A 45 -0.55 -15.55 -11.50
CA ALA A 45 -1.56 -15.22 -10.50
C ALA A 45 -1.72 -16.38 -9.51
N LYS A 46 -2.00 -16.04 -8.25
CA LYS A 46 -2.31 -16.99 -7.18
C LYS A 46 -3.78 -16.96 -6.78
N GLY A 47 -4.48 -15.91 -7.18
CA GLY A 47 -5.90 -15.74 -6.92
C GLY A 47 -6.39 -14.37 -7.37
N TRP A 48 -7.68 -14.27 -7.67
CA TRP A 48 -8.35 -13.00 -7.90
C TRP A 48 -9.85 -13.08 -7.64
N ALA A 49 -10.47 -11.93 -7.41
CA ALA A 49 -11.92 -11.81 -7.33
C ALA A 49 -12.39 -10.41 -7.69
N LEU A 50 -13.64 -10.34 -8.16
CA LEU A 50 -14.38 -9.12 -8.45
C LEU A 50 -15.63 -9.12 -7.57
N TRP A 51 -15.85 -8.01 -6.86
CA TRP A 51 -17.05 -7.74 -6.09
C TRP A 51 -17.82 -6.57 -6.70
N ASP A 52 -19.12 -6.74 -6.83
CA ASP A 52 -20.08 -5.67 -7.12
C ASP A 52 -20.98 -5.49 -5.89
N GLY A 53 -20.77 -4.37 -5.19
CA GLY A 53 -21.22 -4.17 -3.83
C GLY A 53 -20.68 -5.24 -2.87
N HIS A 54 -21.60 -5.98 -2.25
CA HIS A 54 -21.27 -7.05 -1.31
C HIS A 54 -21.12 -8.42 -1.98
N SER A 55 -21.55 -8.56 -3.24
CA SER A 55 -21.58 -9.83 -3.95
C SER A 55 -20.27 -10.07 -4.68
N LYS A 56 -19.65 -11.23 -4.46
CA LYS A 56 -18.54 -11.72 -5.27
C LYS A 56 -19.12 -12.26 -6.58
N VAL A 57 -18.88 -11.56 -7.69
CA VAL A 57 -19.51 -11.85 -9.00
C VAL A 57 -18.62 -12.69 -9.91
N ALA A 58 -17.31 -12.72 -9.64
CA ALA A 58 -16.37 -13.61 -10.31
C ALA A 58 -15.12 -13.81 -9.43
N SER A 59 -14.53 -15.01 -9.44
CA SER A 59 -13.32 -15.28 -8.67
C SER A 59 -12.57 -16.54 -9.11
N TRP A 60 -11.33 -16.65 -8.67
CA TRP A 60 -10.49 -17.84 -8.81
C TRP A 60 -9.50 -17.88 -7.65
N HIS A 61 -9.42 -18.99 -6.91
CA HIS A 61 -8.46 -19.25 -5.82
C HIS A 61 -8.39 -18.12 -4.77
N THR A 62 -9.46 -17.93 -3.98
CA THR A 62 -9.54 -16.75 -3.11
C THR A 62 -8.87 -16.89 -1.74
N ASP A 63 -8.54 -18.11 -1.33
CA ASP A 63 -8.21 -18.43 0.06
C ASP A 63 -6.71 -18.64 0.30
N GLU A 64 -5.90 -18.72 -0.76
CA GLU A 64 -4.45 -18.83 -0.62
C GLU A 64 -3.85 -17.53 -0.07
N ARG A 65 -3.06 -17.63 0.99
CA ARG A 65 -2.33 -16.47 1.54
C ARG A 65 -1.05 -16.21 0.75
N SER A 66 -0.85 -14.96 0.35
CA SER A 66 0.41 -14.51 -0.24
C SER A 66 0.82 -13.12 0.18
N GLY A 67 2.09 -12.77 -0.05
CA GLY A 67 2.60 -11.44 0.28
C GLY A 67 1.88 -10.35 -0.51
N SER A 68 1.20 -9.44 0.18
CA SER A 68 0.50 -8.29 -0.41
C SER A 68 1.45 -7.16 -0.82
N LEU A 69 2.71 -7.25 -0.36
CA LEU A 69 3.79 -6.30 -0.60
C LEU A 69 3.36 -4.86 -0.26
N SER A 70 3.45 -3.93 -1.22
CA SER A 70 3.18 -2.51 -0.97
C SER A 70 1.71 -2.19 -0.68
N ILE A 71 0.78 -3.12 -0.84
CA ILE A 71 -0.60 -2.94 -0.34
C ILE A 71 -0.60 -2.69 1.18
N THR A 72 0.40 -3.24 1.91
CA THR A 72 0.65 -3.00 3.34
C THR A 72 0.65 -1.51 3.72
N LYS A 73 1.11 -0.63 2.83
CA LYS A 73 1.17 0.82 3.08
C LYS A 73 -0.21 1.44 3.34
N THR A 74 -1.25 0.85 2.77
CA THR A 74 -2.64 1.30 2.97
C THR A 74 -3.08 1.09 4.41
N LEU A 75 -2.64 0.00 5.05
CA LEU A 75 -2.89 -0.23 6.47
C LEU A 75 -2.18 0.80 7.35
N ALA A 76 -0.99 1.24 6.95
CA ALA A 76 -0.30 2.34 7.63
C ALA A 76 -1.07 3.66 7.49
N GLY A 77 -1.64 3.94 6.31
CA GLY A 77 -2.56 5.08 6.12
C GLY A 77 -3.78 5.02 7.03
N LEU A 78 -4.41 3.84 7.17
CA LEU A 78 -5.52 3.62 8.11
C LEU A 78 -5.08 3.75 9.58
N ALA A 79 -3.88 3.27 9.93
CA ALA A 79 -3.32 3.44 11.26
C ALA A 79 -3.13 4.92 11.63
N VAL A 80 -2.60 5.72 10.71
CA VAL A 80 -2.50 7.18 10.89
C VAL A 80 -3.88 7.81 10.98
N THR A 81 -4.82 7.41 10.12
CA THR A 81 -6.22 7.89 10.17
C THR A 81 -6.82 7.71 11.56
N LYS A 82 -6.64 6.52 12.15
CA LYS A 82 -7.10 6.25 13.50
C LYS A 82 -6.37 7.06 14.57
N ALA A 83 -5.05 7.20 14.46
CA ALA A 83 -4.25 7.96 15.42
C ALA A 83 -4.58 9.46 15.41
N VAL A 84 -4.81 10.05 14.23
CA VAL A 84 -5.24 11.45 14.06
C VAL A 84 -6.65 11.65 14.60
N SER A 85 -7.59 10.76 14.27
CA SER A 85 -8.97 10.80 14.80
C SER A 85 -9.01 10.72 16.34
N GLN A 86 -8.04 10.04 16.95
CA GLN A 86 -7.88 9.95 18.41
C GLN A 86 -7.07 11.11 19.03
N GLY A 87 -6.66 12.11 18.25
CA GLY A 87 -5.88 13.25 18.74
C GLY A 87 -4.43 12.90 19.17
N LYS A 88 -3.91 11.72 18.81
CA LYS A 88 -2.58 11.25 19.24
C LYS A 88 -1.43 11.85 18.43
N MET A 89 -1.72 12.35 17.24
CA MET A 89 -0.75 12.99 16.35
C MET A 89 -1.40 14.01 15.42
N SER A 90 -0.58 14.91 14.89
CA SER A 90 -0.94 15.80 13.78
C SER A 90 -0.16 15.42 12.52
N LEU A 91 -0.76 15.67 11.36
CA LEU A 91 -0.12 15.39 10.06
C LEU A 91 0.94 16.42 9.69
N ASP A 92 0.80 17.64 10.19
CA ASP A 92 1.59 18.81 9.78
C ASP A 92 2.57 19.27 10.86
N GLU A 93 2.56 18.62 12.03
CA GLU A 93 3.58 18.82 13.06
C GLU A 93 4.93 18.27 12.55
N PRO A 94 6.03 19.05 12.64
CA PRO A 94 7.37 18.57 12.33
C PRO A 94 7.71 17.30 13.11
N ALA A 95 8.11 16.24 12.39
CA ALA A 95 8.31 14.92 12.98
C ALA A 95 9.45 14.90 14.01
N TYR A 96 10.41 15.84 13.92
CA TYR A 96 11.57 15.92 14.81
C TYR A 96 11.19 16.20 16.28
N HIS A 97 10.00 16.75 16.55
CA HIS A 97 9.50 16.89 17.93
C HIS A 97 9.37 15.53 18.63
N THR A 98 9.12 14.47 17.85
CA THR A 98 9.05 13.07 18.33
C THR A 98 10.31 12.26 17.98
N LEU A 99 10.87 12.50 16.80
CA LEU A 99 12.10 11.87 16.30
C LEU A 99 13.30 12.76 16.63
N THR A 100 13.70 12.76 17.90
CA THR A 100 14.70 13.70 18.42
C THR A 100 16.09 13.53 17.80
N GLU A 101 16.37 12.37 17.18
CA GLU A 101 17.57 12.12 16.37
C GLU A 101 17.70 13.05 15.16
N TRP A 102 16.62 13.72 14.77
CA TRP A 102 16.61 14.68 13.67
C TRP A 102 16.82 16.13 14.13
N LYS A 103 16.92 16.38 15.45
CA LYS A 103 17.31 17.69 15.97
C LYS A 103 18.70 18.06 15.46
N GLY A 104 18.85 19.30 14.99
CA GLY A 104 20.10 19.81 14.43
C GLY A 104 20.27 19.59 12.91
N ASP A 105 19.47 18.72 12.28
CA ASP A 105 19.45 18.57 10.82
C ASP A 105 18.35 19.47 10.24
N ALA A 106 18.74 20.58 9.59
CA ALA A 106 17.81 21.59 9.10
C ALA A 106 16.83 21.06 8.04
N ALA A 107 17.21 20.04 7.27
CA ALA A 107 16.33 19.43 6.26
C ALA A 107 15.36 18.46 6.92
N LYS A 108 15.83 17.58 7.82
CA LYS A 108 14.96 16.62 8.52
C LYS A 108 13.97 17.30 9.47
N GLN A 109 14.32 18.45 10.03
CA GLN A 109 13.41 19.26 10.85
C GLN A 109 12.18 19.77 10.09
N GLN A 110 12.20 19.82 8.76
CA GLN A 110 11.05 20.23 7.94
C GLN A 110 10.09 19.07 7.62
N ILE A 111 10.51 17.83 7.84
CA ILE A 111 9.73 16.64 7.44
C ILE A 111 8.55 16.46 8.39
N THR A 112 7.34 16.34 7.83
CA THR A 112 6.10 16.05 8.57
C THR A 112 5.57 14.64 8.25
N PRO A 113 4.71 14.06 9.10
CA PRO A 113 4.00 12.82 8.78
C PRO A 113 3.24 12.88 7.44
N ARG A 114 2.66 14.03 7.08
CA ARG A 114 2.04 14.24 5.76
C ARG A 114 3.03 14.02 4.62
N MET A 115 4.23 14.59 4.71
CA MET A 115 5.26 14.42 3.68
C MET A 115 5.70 12.96 3.54
N LEU A 116 5.75 12.20 4.65
CA LEU A 116 6.04 10.76 4.62
C LEU A 116 4.92 9.99 3.90
N LEU A 117 3.65 10.26 4.22
CA LEU A 117 2.48 9.64 3.58
C LEU A 117 2.37 9.97 2.08
N GLN A 118 2.85 11.15 1.68
CA GLN A 118 2.93 11.61 0.30
C GLN A 118 4.21 11.16 -0.42
N GLN A 119 5.18 10.60 0.32
CA GLN A 119 6.52 10.22 -0.15
C GLN A 119 7.30 11.37 -0.82
N VAL A 120 7.17 12.55 -0.23
CA VAL A 120 7.89 13.79 -0.61
C VAL A 120 8.81 14.28 0.50
N SER A 121 9.15 13.44 1.48
CA SER A 121 10.01 13.83 2.62
C SER A 121 11.44 14.24 2.23
N GLY A 122 11.86 13.95 1.00
CA GLY A 122 13.23 14.20 0.55
C GLY A 122 14.23 13.12 0.95
N LEU A 123 13.85 12.14 1.78
CA LEU A 123 14.69 11.00 2.12
C LEU A 123 15.01 10.15 0.89
N GLU A 124 16.20 9.54 0.87
CA GLU A 124 16.52 8.48 -0.07
C GLU A 124 15.52 7.31 0.02
N ASN A 125 15.41 6.44 -1.00
CA ASN A 125 14.40 5.37 -1.04
C ASN A 125 14.50 4.37 0.13
N GLY A 126 15.71 4.13 0.65
CA GLY A 126 15.95 3.27 1.81
C GLY A 126 15.96 1.76 1.53
N GLY A 127 15.75 1.31 0.28
CA GLY A 127 15.69 -0.12 -0.07
C GLY A 127 16.91 -0.94 0.38
N ASN A 128 18.13 -0.43 0.19
CA ASN A 128 19.36 -1.15 0.56
C ASN A 128 19.53 -1.32 2.08
N ALA A 129 19.14 -0.32 2.86
CA ALA A 129 19.25 -0.38 4.33
C ALA A 129 18.11 -1.20 4.96
N LEU A 130 16.90 -1.09 4.41
CA LEU A 130 15.67 -1.58 5.04
C LEU A 130 15.18 -2.94 4.50
N TYR A 131 15.55 -3.33 3.28
CA TYR A 131 15.06 -4.59 2.70
C TYR A 131 16.05 -5.74 2.69
N ARG A 132 17.22 -5.58 3.33
CA ARG A 132 18.13 -6.69 3.57
C ARG A 132 17.46 -7.82 4.39
N PRO A 133 17.89 -9.09 4.23
CA PRO A 133 17.28 -10.24 4.90
C PRO A 133 17.18 -10.07 6.41
N VAL A 134 18.23 -9.51 7.02
CA VAL A 134 18.32 -9.34 8.47
C VAL A 134 18.52 -7.88 8.83
N VAL A 135 17.54 -7.30 9.52
CA VAL A 135 17.61 -5.94 10.07
C VAL A 135 17.41 -6.03 11.57
N GLN A 136 18.39 -5.57 12.34
CA GLN A 136 18.30 -5.57 13.80
C GLN A 136 17.22 -4.58 14.29
N ASP A 137 17.27 -3.36 13.77
CA ASP A 137 16.43 -2.27 14.21
C ASP A 137 16.08 -1.39 13.00
N LYS A 138 14.92 -1.65 12.39
CA LYS A 138 14.49 -0.92 11.19
C LYS A 138 14.21 0.56 11.46
N GLY A 139 13.74 0.91 12.65
CA GLY A 139 13.51 2.30 13.07
C GLY A 139 14.82 3.10 13.07
N LYS A 140 15.85 2.61 13.79
CA LYS A 140 17.19 3.21 13.80
C LYS A 140 17.77 3.31 12.39
N ALA A 141 17.64 2.25 11.58
CA ALA A 141 18.08 2.28 10.20
C ALA A 141 17.34 3.36 9.39
N ALA A 142 16.02 3.46 9.51
CA ALA A 142 15.21 4.46 8.80
C ALA A 142 15.55 5.90 9.21
N LEU A 143 15.76 6.17 10.50
CA LEU A 143 16.10 7.50 11.00
C LEU A 143 17.49 7.97 10.54
N SER A 144 18.41 7.04 10.28
CA SER A 144 19.77 7.31 9.77
C SER A 144 19.84 7.65 8.29
N LEU A 145 18.76 7.46 7.53
CA LEU A 145 18.76 7.71 6.09
C LEU A 145 19.04 9.18 5.75
N LYS A 146 19.65 9.40 4.58
CA LYS A 146 20.03 10.73 4.10
C LYS A 146 18.84 11.44 3.44
N VAL A 147 18.77 12.75 3.63
CA VAL A 147 17.93 13.63 2.80
C VAL A 147 18.72 13.92 1.51
N VAL A 148 18.10 13.64 0.36
CA VAL A 148 18.71 13.77 -0.98
C VAL A 148 17.94 14.73 -1.89
N ASN A 149 16.76 15.19 -1.46
CA ASN A 149 15.97 16.23 -2.11
C ASN A 149 15.37 17.15 -1.03
N GLN A 150 15.04 18.39 -1.39
CA GLN A 150 14.35 19.29 -0.47
C GLN A 150 12.98 18.70 -0.08
N PRO A 151 12.62 18.64 1.22
CA PRO A 151 11.31 18.16 1.66
C PRO A 151 10.15 18.89 0.97
N GLY A 152 9.12 18.15 0.56
CA GLY A 152 7.93 18.65 -0.14
C GLY A 152 8.08 18.79 -1.67
N THR A 153 9.30 18.76 -2.22
CA THR A 153 9.54 19.17 -3.62
C THR A 153 9.59 18.02 -4.63
N PHE A 154 9.92 16.80 -4.19
CA PHE A 154 10.18 15.69 -5.09
C PHE A 154 9.55 14.38 -4.59
N PHE A 155 8.76 13.72 -5.44
CA PHE A 155 8.21 12.41 -5.14
C PHE A 155 9.25 11.31 -5.37
N ARG A 156 9.63 10.61 -4.31
CA ARG A 156 10.52 9.46 -4.38
C ARG A 156 9.87 8.28 -3.68
N TYR A 157 9.35 7.33 -4.45
CA TYR A 157 8.78 6.12 -3.87
C TYR A 157 9.86 5.32 -3.14
N GLY A 158 9.60 4.80 -1.93
CA GLY A 158 10.60 4.09 -1.13
C GLY A 158 10.10 3.50 0.19
N ALA A 159 10.93 2.67 0.81
CA ALA A 159 10.69 2.09 2.13
C ALA A 159 10.88 3.12 3.26
N SER A 160 11.82 4.04 3.06
CA SER A 160 12.25 5.06 4.02
C SER A 160 11.09 5.76 4.71
N HIS A 161 10.17 6.33 3.92
CA HIS A 161 9.04 7.10 4.41
C HIS A 161 8.16 6.32 5.39
N TRP A 162 7.93 5.05 5.09
CA TRP A 162 7.03 4.18 5.84
C TRP A 162 7.67 3.64 7.11
N GLU A 163 8.98 3.34 7.08
CA GLU A 163 9.67 2.86 8.28
C GLU A 163 9.99 4.01 9.25
N VAL A 164 10.21 5.23 8.75
CA VAL A 164 10.21 6.44 9.60
C VAL A 164 8.82 6.67 10.20
N LEU A 165 7.76 6.58 9.40
CA LEU A 165 6.39 6.72 9.88
C LEU A 165 6.05 5.68 10.95
N ALA A 166 6.55 4.45 10.81
CA ALA A 166 6.40 3.39 11.80
C ALA A 166 7.04 3.78 13.14
N GLU A 167 8.28 4.25 13.11
CA GLU A 167 8.99 4.69 14.32
C GLU A 167 8.31 5.90 14.97
N TYR A 168 7.90 6.89 14.18
CA TYR A 168 7.15 8.04 14.64
C TYR A 168 5.84 7.62 15.33
N LEU A 169 5.02 6.81 14.65
CA LEU A 169 3.76 6.32 15.20
C LEU A 169 3.98 5.54 16.48
N ASN A 170 4.97 4.64 16.52
CA ASN A 170 5.22 3.84 17.71
C ASN A 170 5.51 4.75 18.93
N ARG A 171 6.34 5.78 18.77
CA ARG A 171 6.64 6.75 19.85
C ARG A 171 5.42 7.56 20.27
N ARG A 172 4.62 8.07 19.32
CA ARG A 172 3.36 8.79 19.63
C ARG A 172 2.35 7.91 20.36
N LEU A 173 2.39 6.60 20.14
CA LEU A 173 1.47 5.64 20.77
C LEU A 173 1.98 5.07 22.09
N GLY A 174 3.17 5.46 22.57
CA GLY A 174 3.73 5.05 23.87
C GLY A 174 4.91 4.08 23.80
N GLY A 175 5.42 3.76 22.60
CA GLY A 175 6.61 2.93 22.40
C GLY A 175 6.39 1.42 22.61
N GLY A 176 7.48 0.66 22.69
CA GLY A 176 7.41 -0.80 22.79
C GLY A 176 6.72 -1.42 21.57
N ASN A 177 5.63 -2.17 21.81
CA ASN A 177 4.79 -2.79 20.78
C ASN A 177 3.45 -2.05 20.56
N ALA A 178 3.41 -0.74 20.87
CA ALA A 178 2.19 0.06 20.78
C ALA A 178 1.67 0.17 19.34
N LEU A 179 2.56 0.32 18.35
CA LEU A 179 2.16 0.33 16.94
C LEU A 179 1.53 -1.00 16.50
N GLU A 180 2.14 -2.13 16.84
CA GLU A 180 1.65 -3.46 16.48
C GLU A 180 0.27 -3.73 17.11
N LYS A 181 0.08 -3.36 18.38
CA LYS A 181 -1.21 -3.42 19.07
C LYS A 181 -2.24 -2.51 18.41
N HIS A 182 -1.84 -1.31 17.99
CA HIS A 182 -2.73 -0.37 17.31
C HIS A 182 -3.16 -0.90 15.93
N LEU A 183 -2.24 -1.45 15.15
CA LEU A 183 -2.54 -2.08 13.87
C LEU A 183 -3.47 -3.28 14.02
N SER A 184 -3.20 -4.18 14.96
CA SER A 184 -4.06 -5.34 15.19
C SER A 184 -5.45 -4.91 15.65
N ARG A 185 -5.55 -4.18 16.76
CA ARG A 185 -6.85 -3.91 17.40
C ARG A 185 -7.68 -2.86 16.68
N ASN A 186 -7.04 -1.79 16.24
CA ASN A 186 -7.75 -0.60 15.76
C ASN A 186 -7.79 -0.49 14.23
N VAL A 187 -7.11 -1.38 13.50
CA VAL A 187 -7.10 -1.37 12.04
C VAL A 187 -7.54 -2.71 11.46
N LEU A 188 -6.84 -3.80 11.79
CA LEU A 188 -7.12 -5.11 11.20
C LEU A 188 -8.46 -5.67 11.71
N ASN A 189 -8.63 -5.74 13.03
CA ASN A 189 -9.85 -6.28 13.63
C ASN A 189 -11.09 -5.49 13.24
N SER A 190 -10.97 -4.16 13.07
CA SER A 190 -12.12 -3.33 12.71
C SER A 190 -12.62 -3.58 11.29
N ILE A 191 -11.75 -4.05 10.38
CA ILE A 191 -12.07 -4.47 9.00
C ILE A 191 -12.48 -5.95 8.95
N GLY A 192 -12.39 -6.68 10.07
CA GLY A 192 -12.56 -8.13 10.10
C GLY A 192 -11.40 -8.89 9.47
N LEU A 193 -10.18 -8.36 9.55
CA LEU A 193 -8.95 -9.04 9.15
C LEU A 193 -8.27 -9.65 10.38
N GLU A 194 -8.18 -10.97 10.43
CA GLU A 194 -7.52 -11.65 11.55
C GLU A 194 -6.05 -11.96 11.22
N SER A 195 -5.17 -11.53 12.14
CA SER A 195 -3.77 -11.97 12.32
C SER A 195 -3.00 -12.35 11.03
N PRO A 196 -2.74 -11.41 10.11
CA PRO A 196 -1.88 -11.70 8.98
C PRO A 196 -0.46 -11.98 9.48
N GLU A 197 0.22 -12.93 8.84
CA GLU A 197 1.68 -12.96 8.91
C GLU A 197 2.21 -11.60 8.46
N TRP A 198 3.02 -10.98 9.32
CA TRP A 198 3.59 -9.67 9.07
C TRP A 198 5.11 -9.73 9.20
N ARG A 199 5.83 -9.37 8.14
CA ARG A 199 7.29 -9.22 8.18
C ARG A 199 7.71 -8.26 9.29
N SER A 200 8.64 -8.73 10.13
CA SER A 200 9.22 -7.95 11.22
C SER A 200 10.73 -7.83 11.12
N ASP A 201 11.31 -6.84 11.81
CA ASP A 201 12.74 -6.83 12.12
C ASP A 201 13.06 -7.81 13.27
N LEU A 202 14.35 -7.95 13.64
CA LEU A 202 14.75 -8.86 14.73
C LEU A 202 14.25 -8.44 16.12
N LYS A 203 13.67 -7.24 16.24
CA LYS A 203 12.99 -6.77 17.46
C LYS A 203 11.47 -7.02 17.42
N GLY A 204 10.97 -7.70 16.38
CA GLY A 204 9.55 -8.01 16.23
C GLY A 204 8.71 -6.83 15.71
N ARG A 205 9.31 -5.74 15.24
CA ARG A 205 8.55 -4.56 14.79
C ARG A 205 8.10 -4.68 13.34
N PHE A 206 6.83 -4.38 13.07
CA PHE A 206 6.19 -4.57 11.76
C PHE A 206 6.69 -3.59 10.70
N TYR A 207 7.02 -4.11 9.51
CA TYR A 207 7.33 -3.29 8.34
C TYR A 207 6.06 -2.67 7.74
N LEU A 208 5.99 -1.34 7.66
CA LEU A 208 4.84 -0.64 7.05
C LEU A 208 4.96 -0.51 5.54
N SER A 209 6.17 -0.60 5.00
CA SER A 209 6.43 -0.51 3.57
C SER A 209 6.07 -1.79 2.81
N THR A 210 6.24 -2.96 3.42
CA THR A 210 5.94 -4.27 2.86
C THR A 210 6.00 -5.32 3.98
N GLY A 211 4.92 -6.03 4.25
CA GLY A 211 5.01 -7.05 5.28
C GLY A 211 3.84 -7.99 5.42
N THR A 212 2.63 -7.57 5.07
CA THR A 212 1.46 -8.42 5.26
C THR A 212 1.37 -9.53 4.22
N LYS A 213 0.96 -10.72 4.67
CA LYS A 213 0.40 -11.76 3.82
C LYS A 213 -1.12 -11.79 3.99
N PHE A 214 -1.84 -11.77 2.87
CA PHE A 214 -3.30 -11.75 2.83
C PHE A 214 -3.82 -12.76 1.83
N THR A 215 -5.07 -13.18 2.01
CA THR A 215 -5.87 -13.85 0.97
C THR A 215 -6.47 -12.82 0.01
N VAL A 216 -7.08 -13.29 -1.08
CA VAL A 216 -7.86 -12.41 -1.97
C VAL A 216 -9.10 -11.88 -1.24
N GLU A 217 -9.75 -12.69 -0.40
CA GLU A 217 -10.88 -12.24 0.43
C GLU A 217 -10.51 -11.12 1.40
N ASP A 218 -9.35 -11.22 2.05
CA ASP A 218 -8.83 -10.17 2.93
C ASP A 218 -8.64 -8.85 2.17
N LEU A 219 -8.06 -8.92 0.97
CA LEU A 219 -7.92 -7.77 0.09
C LEU A 219 -9.27 -7.20 -0.38
N GLY A 220 -10.28 -8.06 -0.59
CA GLY A 220 -11.65 -7.65 -0.88
C GLY A 220 -12.30 -6.89 0.28
N ARG A 221 -12.14 -7.37 1.53
CA ARG A 221 -12.62 -6.68 2.74
C ARG A 221 -11.98 -5.30 2.89
N LEU A 222 -10.67 -5.22 2.74
CA LEU A 222 -9.94 -3.96 2.73
C LEU A 222 -10.45 -3.02 1.63
N GLY A 223 -10.60 -3.52 0.40
CA GLY A 223 -11.09 -2.73 -0.74
C GLY A 223 -12.50 -2.18 -0.52
N ARG A 224 -13.41 -2.96 0.06
CA ARG A 224 -14.79 -2.52 0.36
C ARG A 224 -14.84 -1.48 1.49
N THR A 225 -14.01 -1.61 2.52
CA THR A 225 -13.84 -0.58 3.56
C THR A 225 -13.41 0.74 2.93
N LEU A 226 -12.37 0.68 2.10
CA LEU A 226 -11.83 1.86 1.42
C LEU A 226 -12.82 2.47 0.43
N ALA A 227 -13.64 1.66 -0.25
CA ALA A 227 -14.68 2.15 -1.15
C ALA A 227 -15.68 3.08 -0.42
N LYS A 228 -16.11 2.71 0.80
CA LYS A 228 -16.97 3.55 1.65
C LYS A 228 -16.26 4.85 2.04
N LEU A 229 -15.04 4.75 2.57
CA LEU A 229 -14.26 5.92 2.97
C LEU A 229 -13.99 6.89 1.80
N LEU A 230 -13.78 6.36 0.59
CA LEU A 230 -13.59 7.14 -0.62
C LEU A 230 -14.88 7.83 -1.12
N ARG A 231 -16.06 7.34 -0.73
CA ARG A 231 -17.34 8.04 -0.94
C ARG A 231 -17.66 9.08 0.13
N GLY A 232 -16.81 9.22 1.15
CA GLY A 232 -17.05 10.11 2.29
C GLY A 232 -17.88 9.47 3.40
N GLU A 233 -18.09 8.15 3.36
CA GLU A 233 -18.83 7.40 4.38
C GLU A 233 -17.87 6.87 5.46
N ASN A 234 -18.16 7.14 6.73
CA ASN A 234 -17.45 6.49 7.83
C ASN A 234 -17.67 4.97 7.77
N ALA A 235 -16.61 4.21 7.95
CA ALA A 235 -16.64 2.75 7.82
C ALA A 235 -15.63 2.10 8.76
N ASP A 236 -15.99 0.94 9.34
CA ASP A 236 -15.06 0.05 10.04
C ASP A 236 -14.22 0.77 11.12
N GLY A 237 -14.85 1.74 11.79
CA GLY A 237 -14.25 2.55 12.85
C GLY A 237 -13.32 3.66 12.39
N PHE A 238 -13.31 4.00 11.10
CA PHE A 238 -12.56 5.11 10.51
C PHE A 238 -13.46 6.28 10.11
N ASP A 239 -12.97 7.49 10.37
CA ASP A 239 -13.58 8.73 9.90
C ASP A 239 -13.13 9.04 8.46
N ALA A 240 -14.08 9.25 7.56
CA ALA A 240 -13.83 9.46 6.14
C ALA A 240 -13.17 10.82 5.84
N GLY A 241 -13.48 11.86 6.60
CA GLY A 241 -12.86 13.18 6.46
C GLY A 241 -11.39 13.15 6.87
N VAL A 242 -11.07 12.49 7.99
CA VAL A 242 -9.68 12.25 8.42
C VAL A 242 -8.96 11.38 7.40
N PHE A 243 -9.58 10.30 6.91
CA PHE A 243 -8.99 9.44 5.89
C PHE A 243 -8.66 10.21 4.59
N ALA A 244 -9.57 11.07 4.14
CA ALA A 244 -9.34 11.93 2.97
C ALA A 244 -8.16 12.89 3.19
N ASN A 245 -8.02 13.46 4.40
CA ASN A 245 -6.89 14.33 4.74
C ASN A 245 -5.55 13.56 4.81
N VAL A 246 -5.54 12.35 5.39
CA VAL A 246 -4.37 11.47 5.50
C VAL A 246 -3.88 10.99 4.13
N THR A 247 -4.81 10.66 3.24
CA THR A 247 -4.52 10.11 1.91
C THR A 247 -4.49 11.18 0.80
N ARG A 248 -4.40 12.46 1.20
CA ARG A 248 -4.33 13.59 0.28
C ARG A 248 -3.00 13.58 -0.50
N PRO A 249 -3.02 13.56 -1.84
CA PRO A 249 -1.81 13.67 -2.65
C PRO A 249 -1.07 14.99 -2.46
N SER A 250 0.15 15.05 -2.97
CA SER A 250 0.95 16.29 -3.07
C SER A 250 0.93 16.83 -4.50
N ASN A 251 1.38 18.07 -4.70
CA ASN A 251 1.60 18.62 -6.04
C ASN A 251 2.73 17.89 -6.79
N ALA A 252 3.73 17.36 -6.08
CA ALA A 252 4.86 16.65 -6.68
C ALA A 252 4.42 15.30 -7.32
N ASN A 253 3.41 14.65 -6.76
CA ASN A 253 2.73 13.52 -7.38
C ASN A 253 1.24 13.52 -7.00
N PRO A 254 0.35 14.00 -7.90
CA PRO A 254 -1.07 14.08 -7.59
C PRO A 254 -1.79 12.71 -7.71
N MET A 255 -1.10 11.65 -8.12
CA MET A 255 -1.65 10.29 -8.10
C MET A 255 -1.50 9.63 -6.73
N PHE A 256 -0.49 9.98 -5.92
CA PHE A 256 -0.14 9.19 -4.74
C PHE A 256 -0.38 9.91 -3.40
N GLY A 257 -1.02 9.22 -2.45
CA GLY A 257 -1.10 9.66 -1.06
C GLY A 257 -1.60 8.56 -0.13
N GLY A 258 -0.92 8.37 1.00
CA GLY A 258 -1.36 7.47 2.08
C GLY A 258 -1.49 5.99 1.66
N GLY A 259 -0.73 5.55 0.65
CA GLY A 259 -0.77 4.19 0.12
C GLY A 259 -1.70 4.00 -1.08
N LEU A 260 -2.43 5.04 -1.49
CA LEU A 260 -3.36 5.00 -2.61
C LEU A 260 -2.75 5.59 -3.88
N TRP A 261 -3.02 4.96 -5.02
CA TRP A 261 -2.83 5.53 -6.35
C TRP A 261 -4.18 5.96 -6.93
N ARG A 262 -4.32 7.20 -7.38
CA ARG A 262 -5.59 7.81 -7.80
C ARG A 262 -5.59 8.09 -9.30
N ASN A 263 -6.73 7.88 -9.94
CA ASN A 263 -6.93 8.14 -11.37
C ASN A 263 -7.41 9.57 -11.69
N VAL A 264 -7.38 10.49 -10.72
CA VAL A 264 -8.02 11.82 -10.82
C VAL A 264 -7.51 12.69 -11.97
N GLN A 265 -6.26 12.50 -12.40
CA GLN A 265 -5.65 13.28 -13.48
C GLN A 265 -6.26 12.96 -14.86
N VAL A 266 -7.03 11.88 -15.01
CA VAL A 266 -7.75 11.57 -16.26
C VAL A 266 -8.70 12.69 -16.71
N ARG A 267 -9.11 13.57 -15.79
CA ARG A 267 -9.94 14.76 -16.08
C ARG A 267 -9.18 15.88 -16.79
N ARG A 268 -7.84 15.84 -16.81
CA ARG A 268 -7.02 16.88 -17.44
C ARG A 268 -6.80 16.57 -18.92
N GLY A 269 -6.79 17.62 -19.75
CA GLY A 269 -6.35 17.50 -21.14
C GLY A 269 -4.91 16.98 -21.21
N GLY A 270 -4.67 15.97 -22.06
CA GLY A 270 -3.34 15.36 -22.24
C GLY A 270 -2.98 14.28 -21.21
N ALA A 271 -3.94 13.79 -20.41
CA ALA A 271 -3.70 12.68 -19.50
C ALA A 271 -3.28 11.40 -20.26
N HIS A 272 -2.32 10.66 -19.73
CA HIS A 272 -1.83 9.41 -20.31
C HIS A 272 -1.77 8.29 -19.26
N GLY A 273 -2.12 7.08 -19.68
CA GLY A 273 -2.12 5.90 -18.81
C GLY A 273 -0.72 5.32 -18.60
N ILE A 274 -0.32 5.14 -17.35
CA ILE A 274 1.02 4.64 -16.98
C ILE A 274 0.96 3.25 -16.32
N GLU A 275 2.09 2.56 -16.37
CA GLU A 275 2.35 1.39 -15.54
C GLU A 275 3.14 1.85 -14.30
N VAL A 276 2.48 1.87 -13.14
CA VAL A 276 3.03 2.50 -11.92
C VAL A 276 4.36 1.86 -11.52
N GLU A 277 4.46 0.53 -11.55
CA GLU A 277 5.69 -0.17 -11.14
C GLU A 277 6.90 0.17 -12.04
N ASP A 278 6.67 0.45 -13.32
CA ASP A 278 7.71 0.88 -14.26
C ASP A 278 8.09 2.34 -14.07
N SER A 279 7.18 3.15 -13.49
CA SER A 279 7.29 4.61 -13.41
C SER A 279 7.87 5.10 -12.09
N ILE A 280 8.09 4.23 -11.11
CA ILE A 280 8.59 4.60 -9.77
C ILE A 280 10.08 4.34 -9.57
N GLU A 281 10.74 3.60 -10.47
CA GLU A 281 12.18 3.30 -10.39
C GLU A 281 12.81 3.10 -11.79
N PRO A 282 13.71 3.99 -12.25
CA PRO A 282 14.19 5.20 -11.55
C PRO A 282 13.07 6.23 -11.33
N ALA A 283 13.22 7.08 -10.32
CA ALA A 283 12.26 8.16 -10.09
C ALA A 283 12.25 9.09 -11.31
N PRO A 284 11.07 9.42 -11.87
CA PRO A 284 10.98 10.20 -13.09
C PRO A 284 11.37 11.66 -12.81
N ALA A 285 11.68 12.39 -13.89
CA ALA A 285 11.95 13.81 -13.81
C ALA A 285 10.74 14.61 -13.27
N GLY A 286 11.00 15.81 -12.77
CA GLY A 286 9.95 16.76 -12.41
C GLY A 286 9.01 17.00 -13.60
N GLY A 287 7.70 16.99 -13.36
CA GLY A 287 6.68 17.22 -14.38
C GLY A 287 6.05 15.97 -15.01
N PHE A 288 6.53 14.75 -14.70
CA PHE A 288 5.91 13.51 -15.18
C PHE A 288 4.50 13.28 -14.58
N TRP A 289 4.40 13.33 -13.24
CA TRP A 289 3.19 12.92 -12.52
C TRP A 289 1.92 13.76 -12.78
N PRO A 290 1.98 15.08 -13.07
CA PRO A 290 0.80 15.87 -13.38
C PRO A 290 -0.03 15.39 -14.58
N GLY A 291 0.57 14.71 -15.56
CA GLY A 291 -0.13 14.15 -16.72
C GLY A 291 -0.42 12.65 -16.62
N ALA A 292 0.08 11.97 -15.59
CA ALA A 292 -0.03 10.53 -15.45
C ALA A 292 -1.37 10.12 -14.80
N CYS A 293 -1.95 9.02 -15.28
CA CYS A 293 -3.14 8.40 -14.70
C CYS A 293 -3.04 6.87 -14.73
N LEU A 294 -3.88 6.17 -13.96
CA LEU A 294 -3.92 4.70 -13.96
C LEU A 294 -4.50 4.16 -15.26
N SER A 295 -5.57 4.79 -15.76
CA SER A 295 -6.23 4.39 -17.00
C SER A 295 -7.04 5.55 -17.57
N THR A 296 -6.88 5.79 -18.87
CA THR A 296 -7.66 6.77 -19.64
C THR A 296 -9.07 6.27 -19.98
N ARG A 297 -9.34 4.96 -19.81
CA ARG A 297 -10.66 4.36 -20.07
C ARG A 297 -11.53 4.20 -18.82
N ASN A 298 -10.98 4.47 -17.64
CA ASN A 298 -11.67 4.33 -16.37
C ASN A 298 -12.01 5.70 -15.77
N PRO A 299 -13.04 5.78 -14.91
CA PRO A 299 -13.44 7.04 -14.29
C PRO A 299 -12.37 7.58 -13.34
N ALA A 300 -12.48 8.87 -13.04
CA ALA A 300 -11.51 9.61 -12.23
C ALA A 300 -11.46 9.19 -10.76
N ASP A 301 -12.51 8.52 -10.27
CA ASP A 301 -12.60 8.00 -8.91
C ASP A 301 -11.96 6.61 -8.74
N LEU A 302 -11.47 5.99 -9.83
CA LEU A 302 -10.67 4.76 -9.74
C LEU A 302 -9.46 4.99 -8.80
N VAL A 303 -9.33 4.09 -7.83
CA VAL A 303 -8.19 4.01 -6.92
C VAL A 303 -7.54 2.64 -7.01
N GLY A 304 -6.21 2.61 -7.01
CA GLY A 304 -5.40 1.39 -6.99
C GLY A 304 -4.53 1.27 -5.74
N LEU A 305 -4.52 0.08 -5.15
CA LEU A 305 -3.48 -0.39 -4.23
C LEU A 305 -2.52 -1.26 -5.03
N ILE A 306 -1.29 -0.79 -5.22
CA ILE A 306 -0.32 -1.38 -6.16
C ILE A 306 0.82 -1.98 -5.35
N GLY A 307 0.82 -3.31 -5.25
CA GLY A 307 1.90 -4.11 -4.67
C GLY A 307 2.73 -4.78 -5.75
N SER A 308 4.03 -4.96 -5.50
CA SER A 308 4.90 -5.48 -6.56
C SER A 308 4.54 -6.87 -7.05
N SER A 309 5.03 -7.24 -8.22
CA SER A 309 4.76 -8.57 -8.80
C SER A 309 3.27 -8.84 -9.07
N GLY A 310 2.49 -7.78 -9.34
CA GLY A 310 1.09 -7.88 -9.69
C GLY A 310 0.11 -8.05 -8.53
N GLN A 311 0.48 -7.72 -7.28
CA GLN A 311 -0.54 -7.62 -6.22
C GLN A 311 -1.38 -6.38 -6.50
N ARG A 312 -2.70 -6.52 -6.60
CA ARG A 312 -3.61 -5.41 -6.93
C ARG A 312 -4.86 -5.42 -6.08
N VAL A 313 -5.28 -4.22 -5.69
CA VAL A 313 -6.68 -3.94 -5.37
C VAL A 313 -7.09 -2.72 -6.18
N PHE A 314 -8.11 -2.82 -7.02
CA PHE A 314 -8.71 -1.69 -7.71
C PHE A 314 -10.11 -1.44 -7.17
N ILE A 315 -10.43 -0.17 -6.96
CA ILE A 315 -11.66 0.27 -6.31
C ILE A 315 -12.29 1.33 -7.19
N TRP A 316 -13.57 1.16 -7.53
CA TRP A 316 -14.41 2.15 -8.19
C TRP A 316 -15.52 2.57 -7.22
N PRO A 317 -15.29 3.60 -6.39
CA PRO A 317 -16.24 4.01 -5.36
C PRO A 317 -17.64 4.29 -5.89
N SER A 318 -17.76 5.03 -7.01
CA SER A 318 -19.03 5.39 -7.67
C SER A 318 -19.79 4.19 -8.23
N ARG A 319 -19.09 3.09 -8.54
CA ARG A 319 -19.67 1.84 -9.04
C ARG A 319 -19.83 0.79 -7.95
N ASN A 320 -19.47 1.12 -6.71
CA ASN A 320 -19.40 0.20 -5.57
C ASN A 320 -18.66 -1.12 -5.89
N ARG A 321 -17.61 -1.04 -6.73
CA ARG A 321 -16.92 -2.21 -7.28
C ARG A 321 -15.51 -2.31 -6.78
N VAL A 322 -15.08 -3.54 -6.46
CA VAL A 322 -13.73 -3.84 -5.98
C VAL A 322 -13.20 -5.03 -6.76
N PHE A 323 -11.96 -4.94 -7.24
CA PHE A 323 -11.21 -6.08 -7.78
C PHE A 323 -9.98 -6.31 -6.91
N ALA A 324 -9.66 -7.56 -6.59
CA ALA A 324 -8.41 -7.91 -5.93
C ALA A 324 -7.70 -9.05 -6.67
N ARG A 325 -6.37 -9.02 -6.67
CA ARG A 325 -5.52 -10.04 -7.27
C ARG A 325 -4.25 -10.22 -6.46
N LEU A 326 -3.93 -11.48 -6.18
CA LEU A 326 -2.60 -11.88 -5.73
C LEU A 326 -1.79 -12.37 -6.93
N GLY A 327 -0.65 -11.72 -7.17
CA GLY A 327 0.21 -11.97 -8.33
C GLY A 327 1.49 -12.74 -8.01
N GLY A 328 2.24 -13.10 -9.05
CA GLY A 328 3.53 -13.80 -8.92
C GLY A 328 4.65 -13.27 -9.80
N SER A 329 4.45 -12.19 -10.57
CA SER A 329 5.44 -11.74 -11.56
C SER A 329 5.55 -10.23 -11.69
N ARG A 330 6.80 -9.76 -11.79
CA ARG A 330 7.17 -8.36 -12.01
C ARG A 330 6.89 -7.85 -13.41
N THR A 331 6.56 -8.74 -14.35
CA THR A 331 6.22 -8.35 -15.73
C THR A 331 4.74 -8.04 -15.90
N TRP A 332 3.94 -8.13 -14.82
CA TRP A 332 2.54 -7.76 -14.82
C TRP A 332 2.33 -6.32 -15.31
N LYS A 333 1.26 -6.11 -16.09
CA LYS A 333 0.82 -4.81 -16.60
C LYS A 333 -0.65 -4.60 -16.27
N ASP A 334 -0.97 -3.44 -15.73
CA ASP A 334 -2.29 -3.10 -15.24
C ASP A 334 -3.24 -2.73 -16.37
N ARG A 335 -2.72 -2.13 -17.44
CA ARG A 335 -3.55 -1.65 -18.55
C ARG A 335 -4.50 -2.71 -19.11
N PRO A 336 -4.06 -3.92 -19.53
CA PRO A 336 -4.99 -4.92 -20.08
C PRO A 336 -6.11 -5.30 -19.11
N LEU A 337 -5.84 -5.34 -17.81
CA LEU A 337 -6.86 -5.66 -16.80
C LEU A 337 -7.85 -4.50 -16.64
N LEU A 338 -7.36 -3.29 -16.44
CA LEU A 338 -8.21 -2.10 -16.28
C LEU A 338 -9.07 -1.83 -17.51
N GLU A 339 -8.56 -2.20 -18.68
CA GLU A 339 -9.28 -2.15 -19.95
C GLU A 339 -10.47 -3.11 -20.02
N THR A 340 -10.39 -4.29 -19.38
CA THR A 340 -11.51 -5.23 -19.27
C THR A 340 -12.55 -4.83 -18.21
N LEU A 341 -12.19 -3.90 -17.32
CA LEU A 341 -13.02 -3.45 -16.19
C LEU A 341 -13.59 -2.02 -16.38
N ALA A 342 -13.28 -1.39 -17.53
CA ALA A 342 -13.67 -0.03 -17.88
C ALA A 342 -15.19 0.14 -18.01
#